data_AF-S2RM46-F1
#
_entry.id   AF-S2RM46-F1
#
_cell.length_a   1.000
_cell.length_b   1.000
_cell.length_c   1.000
_cell.angle_alpha   90.00
_cell.angle_beta   90.00
_cell.angle_gamma   90.00
#
_symmetry.space_group_name_H-M   'P 1'
#
loop_
_entity.id
_entity.type
_entity.pdbx_description
1 polymer ?
#
loop_
_entity_poly.entity_id
_entity_poly.type
_entity_poly.pdbx_seq_one_letter_code
_entity_poly.pdbx_strand_id
1 'polypeptide(L)'
;GIIFSGGPNSVYDEGALGVDEDLFKLGIPILGVCYGMQLMAQRLGGDVEPADNREYGKADIEVTDDSAKLFRDLPKDQTVWMSHGDLVTRVPEGFRRTATSINCPISAMDDDDRKFYGIQFHAEVQNTQYGHEILHHFAFDICKAEANWSMDDFITKQIDKIRAEVGDKRVLLGLSGGVDSSVVGVLLHKAIGTQLTSIFVDHGLLRKGEADQVMESLKGKFGLNIIKVNAKDRFLGDLKGVTDPEKKRKIIGRDFIEVFNEEAAKLNGIDFLA
;
A
#
# COMPACT_ATOMS: atom_id res chain seq x y z
N GLY A 1 -9.22 -6.67 13.55
CA GLY A 1 -10.28 -7.22 12.70
C GLY A 1 -9.73 -7.49 11.32
N ILE A 2 -10.61 -7.78 10.36
CA ILE A 2 -10.29 -8.05 8.97
C ILE A 2 -11.05 -7.07 8.08
N ILE A 3 -10.43 -6.63 6.98
CA ILE A 3 -11.12 -5.88 5.93
C ILE A 3 -11.08 -6.71 4.65
N PHE A 4 -12.25 -7.03 4.09
CA PHE A 4 -12.38 -7.57 2.74
C PHE A 4 -12.50 -6.41 1.77
N SER A 5 -11.52 -6.25 0.88
CA SER A 5 -11.48 -5.14 -0.07
C SER A 5 -12.53 -5.30 -1.18
N GLY A 6 -12.67 -4.26 -1.99
CA GLY A 6 -13.35 -4.36 -3.28
C GLY A 6 -12.59 -5.26 -4.27
N GLY A 7 -13.21 -5.48 -5.42
CA GLY A 7 -12.70 -6.29 -6.52
C GLY A 7 -13.53 -6.08 -7.78
N PRO A 8 -12.98 -6.36 -8.98
CA PRO A 8 -13.66 -6.11 -10.25
C PRO A 8 -14.63 -7.23 -10.67
N ASN A 9 -14.62 -8.37 -9.97
CA ASN A 9 -15.38 -9.56 -10.34
C ASN A 9 -16.79 -9.52 -9.74
N SER A 10 -17.72 -10.29 -10.30
CA SER A 10 -18.98 -10.59 -9.60
C SER A 10 -18.81 -11.78 -8.66
N VAL A 11 -19.45 -11.75 -7.49
CA VAL A 11 -19.29 -12.81 -6.45
C VAL A 11 -19.86 -14.17 -6.86
N TYR A 12 -20.74 -14.19 -7.86
CA TYR A 12 -21.37 -15.41 -8.40
C TYR A 12 -20.68 -15.93 -9.67
N ASP A 13 -19.65 -15.25 -10.18
CA ASP A 13 -18.94 -15.71 -11.38
C ASP A 13 -18.19 -17.02 -11.12
N GLU A 14 -18.08 -17.86 -12.16
CA GLU A 14 -17.25 -19.06 -12.08
C GLU A 14 -15.78 -18.67 -11.86
N GLY A 15 -15.19 -19.13 -10.74
CA GLY A 15 -13.82 -18.76 -10.36
C GLY A 15 -13.72 -17.43 -9.59
N ALA A 16 -14.83 -16.85 -9.15
CA ALA A 16 -14.85 -15.68 -8.28
C ALA A 16 -13.96 -15.89 -7.04
N LEU A 17 -13.27 -14.81 -6.63
CA LEU A 17 -12.33 -14.86 -5.50
C LEU A 17 -13.09 -14.97 -4.18
N GLY A 18 -13.06 -16.15 -3.58
CA GLY A 18 -13.62 -16.37 -2.25
C GLY A 18 -12.65 -16.04 -1.12
N VAL A 19 -13.16 -16.14 0.10
CA VAL A 19 -12.36 -16.25 1.32
C VAL A 19 -12.67 -17.57 2.00
N ASP A 20 -11.77 -18.01 2.87
CA ASP A 20 -12.05 -19.16 3.74
C ASP A 20 -13.23 -18.84 4.68
N GLU A 21 -14.24 -19.71 4.72
CA GLU A 21 -15.44 -19.52 5.52
C GLU A 21 -15.16 -19.55 7.02
N ASP A 22 -14.05 -20.17 7.45
CA ASP A 22 -13.62 -20.16 8.84
C ASP A 22 -13.24 -18.76 9.33
N LEU A 23 -12.97 -17.80 8.44
CA LEU A 23 -12.76 -16.39 8.82
C LEU A 23 -13.98 -15.80 9.53
N PHE A 24 -15.20 -16.16 9.12
CA PHE A 24 -16.44 -15.71 9.76
C PHE A 24 -16.65 -16.35 11.14
N LYS A 25 -15.84 -17.34 11.53
CA LYS A 25 -15.95 -18.04 12.82
C LYS A 25 -14.90 -17.60 13.85
N LEU A 26 -13.97 -16.71 13.46
CA LEU A 26 -12.86 -16.27 14.32
C LEU A 26 -13.30 -15.39 15.51
N GLY A 27 -14.55 -14.90 15.53
CA GLY A 27 -15.04 -14.03 16.60
C GLY A 27 -14.38 -12.64 16.64
N ILE A 28 -13.78 -12.20 15.53
CA ILE A 28 -13.18 -10.87 15.37
C ILE A 28 -13.98 -10.04 14.36
N PRO A 29 -13.96 -8.69 14.47
CA PRO A 29 -14.73 -7.86 13.55
C PRO A 29 -14.27 -7.93 12.11
N ILE A 30 -15.21 -7.86 11.17
CA ILE A 30 -14.96 -7.89 9.72
C ILE A 30 -15.68 -6.72 9.06
N LEU A 31 -14.98 -5.99 8.19
CA LEU A 31 -15.55 -4.97 7.30
C LEU A 31 -15.44 -5.45 5.85
N GLY A 32 -16.56 -5.58 5.15
CA GLY A 32 -16.62 -5.78 3.72
C GLY A 32 -16.76 -4.47 2.97
N VAL A 33 -15.91 -4.23 1.98
CA VAL A 33 -15.95 -3.03 1.11
C VAL A 33 -16.27 -3.47 -0.32
N CYS A 34 -17.34 -2.94 -0.89
CA CYS A 34 -17.83 -3.26 -2.24
C CYS A 34 -17.95 -4.78 -2.46
N TYR A 35 -17.07 -5.39 -3.26
CA TYR A 35 -17.01 -6.85 -3.44
C TYR A 35 -16.94 -7.61 -2.11
N GLY A 36 -16.20 -7.11 -1.12
CA GLY A 36 -16.14 -7.70 0.21
C GLY A 36 -17.48 -7.71 0.95
N MET A 37 -18.30 -6.67 0.77
CA MET A 37 -19.67 -6.62 1.29
C MET A 37 -20.57 -7.64 0.59
N GLN A 38 -20.47 -7.74 -0.73
CA GLN A 38 -21.23 -8.69 -1.54
C GLN A 38 -20.86 -10.14 -1.20
N LEU A 39 -19.56 -10.42 -1.08
CA LEU A 39 -19.05 -11.74 -0.70
C LEU A 39 -19.56 -12.13 0.68
N MET A 40 -19.50 -11.21 1.64
CA MET A 40 -20.05 -11.40 2.98
C MET A 40 -21.55 -11.67 2.92
N ALA A 41 -22.32 -10.90 2.14
CA ALA A 41 -23.75 -11.10 2.00
C ALA A 41 -24.07 -12.49 1.44
N GLN A 42 -23.46 -12.84 0.31
CA GLN A 42 -23.68 -14.13 -0.36
C GLN A 42 -23.32 -15.33 0.54
N ARG A 43 -22.17 -15.27 1.24
CA ARG A 43 -21.70 -16.37 2.09
C ARG A 43 -22.53 -16.58 3.35
N LEU A 44 -23.23 -15.55 3.80
CA LEU A 44 -24.04 -15.59 5.01
C LEU A 44 -25.54 -15.74 4.72
N GLY A 45 -25.93 -16.00 3.46
CA GLY A 45 -27.32 -16.28 3.07
C GLY A 45 -28.14 -15.05 2.63
N GLY A 46 -27.48 -13.92 2.40
CA GLY A 46 -28.05 -12.78 1.68
C GLY A 46 -28.09 -13.02 0.16
N ASP A 47 -28.64 -12.04 -0.56
CA ASP A 47 -28.73 -12.08 -2.03
C ASP A 47 -27.93 -10.94 -2.65
N VAL A 48 -27.25 -11.25 -3.76
CA VAL A 48 -26.48 -10.29 -4.56
C VAL A 48 -26.92 -10.43 -6.02
N GLU A 49 -27.22 -9.30 -6.65
CA GLU A 49 -27.71 -9.24 -8.02
C GLU A 49 -26.93 -8.20 -8.84
N PRO A 50 -26.84 -8.37 -10.17
CA PRO A 50 -26.33 -7.32 -11.04
C PRO A 50 -27.16 -6.04 -10.89
N ALA A 51 -26.51 -4.88 -10.80
CA ALA A 51 -27.20 -3.61 -10.77
C ALA A 51 -27.69 -3.23 -12.18
N ASP A 52 -28.96 -2.79 -12.29
CA ASP A 52 -29.54 -2.29 -13.55
C ASP A 52 -28.76 -1.08 -14.10
N ASN A 53 -28.27 -0.23 -13.20
CA ASN A 53 -27.42 0.92 -13.51
C ASN A 53 -26.10 0.75 -12.74
N ARG A 54 -25.02 0.44 -13.47
CA ARG A 54 -23.69 0.39 -12.85
C ARG A 54 -23.29 1.79 -12.41
N GLU A 55 -23.10 1.99 -11.11
CA GLU A 55 -22.74 3.27 -10.53
C GLU A 55 -21.24 3.30 -10.25
N TYR A 56 -20.53 4.08 -11.07
CA TYR A 56 -19.11 4.37 -10.91
C TYR A 56 -18.94 5.87 -10.72
N GLY A 57 -18.79 6.30 -9.47
CA GLY A 57 -18.57 7.70 -9.16
C GLY A 57 -19.20 8.14 -7.86
N LYS A 58 -19.46 9.45 -7.78
CA LYS A 58 -20.08 10.07 -6.62
C LYS A 58 -21.54 9.65 -6.53
N ALA A 59 -21.94 9.21 -5.34
CA ALA A 59 -23.33 8.99 -4.99
C ALA A 59 -23.59 9.60 -3.62
N ASP A 60 -24.79 10.12 -3.42
CA ASP A 60 -25.25 10.55 -2.11
C ASP A 60 -25.94 9.37 -1.41
N ILE A 61 -25.56 9.13 -0.16
CA ILE A 61 -26.21 8.14 0.69
C ILE A 61 -26.89 8.83 1.87
N GLU A 62 -27.94 8.20 2.36
CA GLU A 62 -28.59 8.51 3.63
C GLU A 62 -28.33 7.37 4.61
N VAL A 63 -27.73 7.68 5.76
CA VAL A 63 -27.63 6.77 6.90
C VAL A 63 -28.99 6.71 7.59
N THR A 64 -29.63 5.54 7.49
CA THR A 64 -31.02 5.34 7.93
C THR A 64 -31.14 4.84 9.37
N ASP A 65 -30.03 4.51 10.02
CA ASP A 65 -30.00 3.98 11.39
C ASP A 65 -29.00 4.75 12.27
N ASP A 66 -29.54 5.46 13.27
CA ASP A 66 -28.75 6.26 14.22
C ASP A 66 -27.85 5.42 15.14
N SER A 67 -28.09 4.12 15.22
CA SER A 67 -27.26 3.17 15.97
C SER A 67 -26.09 2.61 15.17
N ALA A 68 -25.97 2.93 13.88
CA ALA A 68 -24.95 2.38 12.99
C ALA A 68 -23.55 2.84 13.42
N LYS A 69 -22.76 1.90 13.96
CA LYS A 69 -21.49 2.23 14.62
C LYS A 69 -20.43 2.79 13.68
N LEU A 70 -20.46 2.39 12.41
CA LEU A 70 -19.56 2.92 11.39
C LEU A 70 -19.81 4.40 11.08
N PHE A 71 -21.02 4.90 11.35
CA PHE A 71 -21.43 6.27 11.02
C PHE A 71 -21.64 7.13 12.27
N ARG A 72 -21.15 6.68 13.43
CA ARG A 72 -21.31 7.38 14.70
C ARG A 72 -20.76 8.80 14.61
N ASP A 73 -21.54 9.78 15.08
CA ASP A 73 -21.17 11.20 15.09
C ASP A 73 -20.91 11.81 13.69
N LEU A 74 -21.35 11.15 12.61
CA LEU A 74 -21.29 11.64 11.24
C LEU A 74 -22.67 12.13 10.75
N PRO A 75 -22.73 13.04 9.77
CA PRO A 75 -23.99 13.43 9.14
C PRO A 75 -24.70 12.24 8.47
N LYS A 76 -26.04 12.24 8.51
CA LYS A 76 -26.83 11.20 7.84
C LYS A 76 -26.68 11.24 6.33
N ASP A 77 -26.76 12.42 5.76
CA ASP A 77 -26.56 12.65 4.34
C ASP A 77 -25.07 12.89 4.07
N GLN A 78 -24.47 12.05 3.23
CA GLN A 78 -23.06 12.18 2.88
C GLN A 78 -22.78 11.70 1.45
N THR A 79 -21.83 12.35 0.80
CA THR A 79 -21.35 11.94 -0.53
C THR A 79 -20.24 10.89 -0.39
N VAL A 80 -20.40 9.78 -1.10
CA VAL A 80 -19.46 8.66 -1.13
C VAL A 80 -19.04 8.30 -2.55
N TRP A 81 -17.97 7.50 -2.68
CA TRP A 81 -17.53 6.96 -3.96
C TRP A 81 -17.99 5.52 -4.15
N MET A 82 -19.06 5.35 -4.95
CA MET A 82 -19.58 4.07 -5.38
C MET A 82 -18.77 3.55 -6.57
N SER A 83 -18.49 2.25 -6.59
CA SER A 83 -17.86 1.57 -7.71
C SER A 83 -18.35 0.14 -7.76
N HIS A 84 -19.58 -0.06 -8.23
CA HIS A 84 -20.20 -1.38 -8.22
C HIS A 84 -20.94 -1.73 -9.50
N GLY A 85 -20.72 -2.96 -9.96
CA GLY A 85 -21.51 -3.60 -11.02
C GLY A 85 -22.71 -4.37 -10.47
N ASP A 86 -22.61 -4.81 -9.21
CA ASP A 86 -23.58 -5.63 -8.50
C ASP A 86 -23.98 -4.93 -7.20
N LEU A 87 -25.08 -5.35 -6.58
CA LEU A 87 -25.53 -4.83 -5.30
C LEU A 87 -26.15 -5.94 -4.45
N VAL A 88 -26.13 -5.75 -3.14
CA VAL A 88 -26.86 -6.61 -2.21
C VAL A 88 -28.35 -6.24 -2.29
N THR A 89 -29.23 -7.21 -2.57
CA THR A 89 -30.70 -7.02 -2.58
C THR A 89 -31.36 -7.51 -1.30
N ARG A 90 -30.74 -8.46 -0.60
CA ARG A 90 -31.19 -8.96 0.71
C ARG A 90 -30.01 -9.09 1.65
N VAL A 91 -30.07 -8.41 2.80
CA VAL A 91 -29.08 -8.61 3.86
C VAL A 91 -29.19 -10.02 4.47
N PRO A 92 -28.08 -10.62 4.94
CA PRO A 92 -28.12 -11.90 5.66
C PRO A 92 -28.93 -11.85 6.96
N GLU A 93 -29.30 -13.02 7.49
CA GLU A 93 -29.91 -13.10 8.82
C GLU A 93 -28.98 -12.50 9.89
N GLY A 94 -29.54 -11.70 10.80
CA GLY A 94 -28.78 -10.96 11.84
C GLY A 94 -28.25 -9.60 11.39
N PHE A 95 -28.19 -9.35 10.08
CA PHE A 95 -27.84 -8.03 9.56
C PHE A 95 -29.06 -7.13 9.47
N ARG A 96 -28.80 -5.82 9.57
CA ARG A 96 -29.74 -4.77 9.20
C ARG A 96 -29.11 -3.83 8.19
N ARG A 97 -29.93 -3.22 7.34
CA ARG A 97 -29.48 -2.12 6.48
C ARG A 97 -29.27 -0.87 7.34
N THR A 98 -28.13 -0.21 7.17
CA THR A 98 -27.76 1.01 7.91
C THR A 98 -27.65 2.24 7.03
N ALA A 99 -27.46 2.10 5.72
CA ALA A 99 -27.51 3.22 4.77
C ALA A 99 -28.15 2.83 3.43
N THR A 100 -28.64 3.82 2.70
CA THR A 100 -29.29 3.67 1.38
C THR A 100 -28.84 4.77 0.41
N SER A 101 -28.94 4.51 -0.90
CA SER A 101 -28.88 5.52 -1.95
C SER A 101 -30.02 5.31 -2.97
N ILE A 102 -30.14 6.21 -3.94
CA ILE A 102 -31.14 6.12 -5.01
C ILE A 102 -30.98 4.85 -5.85
N ASN A 103 -29.74 4.50 -6.20
CA ASN A 103 -29.42 3.35 -7.06
C ASN A 103 -28.92 2.12 -6.29
N CYS A 104 -28.71 2.24 -4.98
CA CYS A 104 -28.26 1.16 -4.12
C CYS A 104 -29.10 1.15 -2.82
N PRO A 105 -30.20 0.38 -2.77
CA PRO A 105 -31.08 0.35 -1.61
C PRO A 105 -30.43 -0.19 -0.32
N ILE A 106 -29.28 -0.86 -0.43
CA ILE A 106 -28.48 -1.38 0.70
C ILE A 106 -27.03 -0.90 0.51
N SER A 107 -26.80 0.38 0.75
CA SER A 107 -25.46 1.00 0.65
C SER A 107 -24.54 0.63 1.82
N ALA A 108 -25.13 0.24 2.95
CA ALA A 108 -24.41 -0.32 4.09
C ALA A 108 -25.29 -1.32 4.87
N MET A 109 -24.65 -2.29 5.51
CA MET A 109 -25.30 -3.28 6.37
C MET A 109 -24.45 -3.64 7.59
N ASP A 110 -25.08 -3.84 8.74
CA ASP A 110 -24.41 -4.06 10.02
C ASP A 110 -25.01 -5.27 10.74
N ASP A 111 -24.15 -6.11 11.31
CA ASP A 111 -24.45 -7.09 12.35
C ASP A 111 -23.58 -6.79 13.57
N ASP A 112 -24.19 -6.25 14.62
CA ASP A 112 -23.48 -5.81 15.81
C ASP A 112 -23.08 -6.94 16.76
N ASP A 113 -23.78 -8.08 16.71
CA ASP A 113 -23.53 -9.23 17.56
C ASP A 113 -22.24 -9.93 17.11
N ARG A 114 -22.12 -10.18 15.80
CA ARG A 114 -20.91 -10.75 15.17
C ARG A 114 -19.85 -9.71 14.85
N LYS A 115 -20.20 -8.42 14.89
CA LYS A 115 -19.35 -7.27 14.51
C LYS A 115 -18.93 -7.34 13.03
N PHE A 116 -19.88 -7.68 12.18
CA PHE A 116 -19.70 -7.71 10.74
C PHE A 116 -20.36 -6.49 10.12
N TYR A 117 -19.62 -5.80 9.27
CA TYR A 117 -20.05 -4.55 8.66
C TYR A 117 -19.79 -4.61 7.17
N GLY A 118 -20.67 -4.03 6.37
CA GLY A 118 -20.56 -3.98 4.92
C GLY A 118 -20.87 -2.58 4.41
N ILE A 119 -20.05 -2.06 3.49
CA ILE A 119 -20.29 -0.82 2.77
C ILE A 119 -20.13 -1.06 1.27
N GLN A 120 -21.03 -0.52 0.45
CA GLN A 120 -21.01 -0.69 -1.01
C GLN A 120 -20.08 0.32 -1.72
N PHE A 121 -19.60 1.32 -0.98
CA PHE A 121 -18.69 2.39 -1.42
C PHE A 121 -17.28 2.25 -0.84
N HIS A 122 -16.33 2.96 -1.42
CA HIS A 122 -14.92 2.95 -1.00
C HIS A 122 -14.63 4.05 0.03
N ALA A 123 -14.45 3.67 1.29
CA ALA A 123 -14.12 4.62 2.37
C ALA A 123 -12.64 5.06 2.35
N GLU A 124 -11.78 4.34 1.64
CA GLU A 124 -10.35 4.60 1.54
C GLU A 124 -9.99 5.72 0.55
N VAL A 125 -10.92 6.14 -0.31
CA VAL A 125 -10.66 7.17 -1.32
C VAL A 125 -11.08 8.55 -0.83
N GLN A 126 -10.33 9.58 -1.25
CA GLN A 126 -10.59 10.98 -0.86
C GLN A 126 -11.96 11.52 -1.32
N ASN A 127 -12.59 10.86 -2.29
CA ASN A 127 -13.89 11.26 -2.81
C ASN A 127 -15.06 10.93 -1.86
N THR A 128 -14.82 10.10 -0.84
CA THR A 128 -15.78 9.79 0.21
C THR A 128 -15.56 10.74 1.38
N GLN A 129 -16.54 11.62 1.65
CA GLN A 129 -16.36 12.77 2.56
C GLN A 129 -15.89 12.39 3.97
N TYR A 130 -16.44 11.31 4.53
CA TYR A 130 -16.14 10.83 5.88
C TYR A 130 -15.53 9.43 5.89
N GLY A 131 -14.84 9.07 4.81
CA GLY A 131 -14.29 7.72 4.63
C GLY A 131 -13.21 7.38 5.67
N HIS A 132 -12.39 8.37 6.04
CA HIS A 132 -11.37 8.19 7.07
C HIS A 132 -11.99 7.90 8.44
N GLU A 133 -13.04 8.63 8.81
CA GLU A 133 -13.78 8.48 10.06
C GLU A 133 -14.46 7.12 10.13
N ILE A 134 -15.08 6.66 9.05
CA ILE A 134 -15.67 5.30 8.96
C ILE A 134 -14.60 4.22 9.22
N LEU A 135 -13.45 4.33 8.56
CA LEU A 135 -12.34 3.38 8.77
C LEU A 135 -11.76 3.49 10.19
N HIS A 136 -11.71 4.70 10.75
CA HIS A 136 -11.30 4.95 12.14
C HIS A 136 -12.26 4.27 13.14
N HIS A 137 -13.57 4.41 12.96
CA HIS A 137 -14.57 3.73 13.78
C HIS A 137 -14.42 2.21 13.69
N PHE A 138 -14.19 1.66 12.50
CA PHE A 138 -13.91 0.24 12.37
C PHE A 138 -12.64 -0.19 13.11
N ALA A 139 -11.53 0.51 12.92
CA ALA A 139 -10.23 0.14 13.48
C ALA A 139 -10.15 0.33 15.00
N PHE A 140 -10.60 1.48 15.52
CA PHE A 140 -10.36 1.86 16.91
C PHE A 140 -11.61 1.65 17.79
N ASP A 141 -12.81 1.93 17.29
CA ASP A 141 -14.03 1.76 18.09
C ASP A 141 -14.54 0.32 18.07
N ILE A 142 -14.51 -0.35 16.93
CA ILE A 142 -15.07 -1.70 16.76
C ILE A 142 -14.00 -2.77 17.00
N CYS A 143 -12.87 -2.67 16.30
CA CYS A 143 -11.75 -3.61 16.47
C CYS A 143 -10.97 -3.42 17.77
N LYS A 144 -11.13 -2.27 18.44
CA LYS A 144 -10.36 -1.90 19.63
C LYS A 144 -8.85 -1.99 19.39
N ALA A 145 -8.40 -1.68 18.17
CA ALA A 145 -6.97 -1.60 17.88
C ALA A 145 -6.35 -0.47 18.71
N GLU A 146 -5.09 -0.65 19.10
CA GLU A 146 -4.31 0.41 19.73
C GLU A 146 -3.57 1.20 18.65
N ALA A 147 -3.51 2.52 18.78
CA ALA A 147 -2.71 3.39 17.91
C ALA A 147 -1.21 3.31 18.26
N ASN A 148 -0.65 2.11 18.25
CA ASN A 148 0.72 1.80 18.67
C ASN A 148 1.69 1.58 17.50
N TRP A 149 1.26 1.86 16.27
CA TRP A 149 2.15 1.89 15.12
C TRP A 149 2.84 3.25 15.01
N SER A 150 4.12 3.30 15.36
CA SER A 150 4.95 4.49 15.25
C SER A 150 6.20 4.22 14.39
N MET A 151 6.71 5.26 13.74
CA MET A 151 7.97 5.16 12.99
C MET A 151 9.17 4.88 13.89
N ASP A 152 9.16 5.35 15.14
CA ASP A 152 10.25 5.13 16.08
C ASP A 152 10.36 3.65 16.50
N ASP A 153 9.22 3.02 16.79
CA ASP A 153 9.18 1.58 17.10
C ASP A 153 9.55 0.74 15.88
N PHE A 154 9.12 1.17 14.69
CA PHE A 154 9.46 0.49 13.44
C PHE A 154 10.98 0.54 13.18
N ILE A 155 11.62 1.69 13.34
CA ILE A 155 13.08 1.83 13.15
C ILE A 155 13.84 0.89 14.08
N THR A 156 13.48 0.84 15.37
CA THR A 156 14.10 -0.04 16.35
C THR A 156 13.97 -1.51 15.95
N LYS A 157 12.74 -1.95 15.64
CA LYS A 157 12.45 -3.33 15.20
C LYS A 157 13.20 -3.72 13.94
N GLN A 158 13.30 -2.81 12.96
CA GLN A 158 14.04 -3.10 11.73
C GLN A 158 15.54 -3.15 11.96
N ILE A 159 16.11 -2.28 12.79
CA ILE A 159 17.54 -2.33 13.15
C ILE A 159 17.88 -3.68 13.78
N ASP A 160 17.07 -4.16 14.71
CA ASP A 160 17.31 -5.45 15.38
C ASP A 160 17.17 -6.63 14.40
N LYS A 161 16.15 -6.58 13.52
CA LYS A 161 15.98 -7.59 12.47
C LYS A 161 17.17 -7.63 11.52
N ILE A 162 17.63 -6.47 11.04
CA ILE A 162 18.79 -6.35 10.14
C ILE A 162 20.04 -6.92 10.81
N ARG A 163 20.28 -6.58 12.09
CA ARG A 163 21.43 -7.11 12.84
C ARG A 163 21.37 -8.64 12.98
N ALA A 164 20.20 -9.18 13.28
CA ALA A 164 20.02 -10.63 13.41
C ALA A 164 20.21 -11.38 12.08
N GLU A 165 19.75 -10.80 10.98
CA GLU A 165 19.83 -11.41 9.65
C GLU A 165 21.24 -11.29 9.03
N VAL A 166 21.87 -10.12 9.15
CA VAL A 166 23.19 -9.84 8.57
C VAL A 166 24.31 -10.40 9.44
N GLY A 167 24.20 -10.32 10.77
CA GLY A 167 25.27 -10.71 11.69
C GLY A 167 26.54 -9.89 11.44
N ASP A 168 27.64 -10.56 11.14
CA ASP A 168 28.98 -10.03 10.85
C ASP A 168 29.30 -9.91 9.35
N LYS A 169 28.36 -10.29 8.48
CA LYS A 169 28.49 -10.25 7.02
C LYS A 169 28.45 -8.85 6.45
N ARG A 170 28.90 -8.67 5.20
CA ARG A 170 28.91 -7.35 4.54
C ARG A 170 27.76 -7.19 3.57
N VAL A 171 27.25 -5.96 3.49
CA VAL A 171 26.10 -5.59 2.66
C VAL A 171 26.52 -4.55 1.63
N LEU A 172 26.14 -4.80 0.38
CA LEU A 172 26.25 -3.84 -0.71
C LEU A 172 24.90 -3.19 -0.98
N LEU A 173 24.90 -1.88 -1.22
CA LEU A 173 23.71 -1.11 -1.59
C LEU A 173 23.98 -0.25 -2.84
N GLY A 174 23.05 -0.28 -3.79
CA GLY A 174 22.99 0.70 -4.87
C GLY A 174 22.24 1.96 -4.42
N LEU A 175 22.93 3.09 -4.34
CA LEU A 175 22.32 4.39 -4.07
C LEU A 175 22.00 5.09 -5.38
N SER A 176 20.73 5.50 -5.55
CA SER A 176 20.29 6.30 -6.70
C SER A 176 20.18 7.80 -6.38
N GLY A 177 20.16 8.17 -5.10
CA GLY A 177 19.78 9.51 -4.62
C GLY A 177 18.28 9.69 -4.40
N GLY A 178 17.46 8.70 -4.78
CA GLY A 178 16.05 8.64 -4.44
C GLY A 178 15.81 8.37 -2.95
N VAL A 179 14.61 8.73 -2.47
CA VAL A 179 14.24 8.62 -1.05
C VAL A 179 14.35 7.19 -0.52
N ASP A 180 13.89 6.19 -1.28
CA ASP A 180 13.87 4.79 -0.83
C ASP A 180 15.28 4.26 -0.55
N SER A 181 16.17 4.30 -1.55
CA SER A 181 17.56 3.85 -1.39
C SER A 181 18.31 4.64 -0.31
N SER A 182 17.98 5.92 -0.13
CA SER A 182 18.58 6.77 0.90
C SER A 182 18.13 6.36 2.31
N VAL A 183 16.83 6.09 2.50
CA VAL A 183 16.28 5.61 3.77
C VAL A 183 16.85 4.23 4.10
N VAL A 184 16.92 3.31 3.13
CA VAL A 184 17.57 1.99 3.29
C VAL A 184 19.03 2.16 3.69
N GLY A 185 19.79 3.03 3.01
CA GLY A 185 21.18 3.30 3.34
C GLY A 185 21.38 3.82 4.76
N VAL A 186 20.56 4.77 5.20
CA VAL A 186 20.64 5.30 6.58
C VAL A 186 20.23 4.25 7.61
N LEU A 187 19.19 3.46 7.33
CA LEU A 187 18.73 2.42 8.24
C LEU A 187 19.77 1.29 8.40
N LEU A 188 20.33 0.81 7.29
CA LEU A 188 21.42 -0.17 7.28
C LEU A 188 22.65 0.39 7.99
N HIS A 189 23.04 1.65 7.72
CA HIS A 189 24.19 2.25 8.40
C HIS A 189 23.98 2.34 9.92
N LYS A 190 22.78 2.70 10.38
CA LYS A 190 22.46 2.67 11.82
C LYS A 190 22.51 1.26 12.41
N ALA A 191 22.12 0.25 11.64
CA ALA A 191 22.08 -1.14 12.10
C ALA A 191 23.48 -1.79 12.15
N ILE A 192 24.24 -1.69 11.06
CA ILE A 192 25.45 -2.49 10.80
C ILE A 192 26.69 -1.64 10.45
N GLY A 193 26.58 -0.31 10.51
CA GLY A 193 27.72 0.61 10.44
C GLY A 193 28.60 0.43 9.21
N THR A 194 29.84 0.00 9.42
CA THR A 194 30.88 -0.16 8.40
C THR A 194 30.78 -1.46 7.60
N GLN A 195 29.88 -2.38 7.99
CA GLN A 195 29.55 -3.56 7.18
C GLN A 195 28.83 -3.17 5.87
N LEU A 196 28.19 -1.99 5.85
CA LEU A 196 27.57 -1.42 4.67
C LEU A 196 28.61 -0.75 3.77
N THR A 197 28.59 -1.10 2.49
CA THR A 197 29.24 -0.32 1.42
C THR A 197 28.17 0.06 0.40
N SER A 198 28.16 1.31 -0.01
CA SER A 198 27.20 1.81 -1.00
C SER A 198 27.91 2.29 -2.26
N ILE A 199 27.32 2.02 -3.42
CA ILE A 199 27.78 2.51 -4.72
C ILE A 199 26.78 3.53 -5.22
N PHE A 200 27.26 4.73 -5.55
CA PHE A 200 26.48 5.80 -6.17
C PHE A 200 27.05 6.09 -7.56
N VAL A 201 26.27 5.81 -8.61
CA VAL A 201 26.68 6.02 -10.00
C VAL A 201 26.14 7.37 -10.51
N ASP A 202 27.03 8.34 -10.66
CA ASP A 202 26.74 9.59 -11.37
C ASP A 202 26.90 9.36 -12.88
N HIS A 203 25.78 9.01 -13.51
CA HIS A 203 25.68 8.80 -14.95
C HIS A 203 25.56 10.14 -15.74
N GLY A 204 25.63 11.30 -15.08
CA GLY A 204 25.59 12.60 -15.73
C GLY A 204 24.21 13.04 -16.28
N LEU A 205 23.14 12.32 -15.93
CA LEU A 205 21.74 12.65 -16.29
C LEU A 205 20.91 13.01 -15.07
N LEU A 206 21.55 13.30 -13.94
CA LEU A 206 20.93 13.74 -12.70
C LEU A 206 20.56 15.23 -12.77
N ARG A 207 19.76 15.70 -11.82
CA ARG A 207 19.44 17.13 -11.68
C ARG A 207 20.70 17.91 -11.28
N LYS A 208 20.65 19.22 -11.53
CA LYS A 208 21.75 20.14 -11.21
C LYS A 208 22.13 20.04 -9.72
N GLY A 209 23.38 19.64 -9.45
CA GLY A 209 23.94 19.55 -8.10
C GLY A 209 23.51 18.33 -7.28
N GLU A 210 22.70 17.43 -7.85
CA GLU A 210 22.17 16.27 -7.12
C GLU A 210 23.27 15.32 -6.63
N ALA A 211 24.27 15.05 -7.47
CA ALA A 211 25.40 14.20 -7.11
C ALA A 211 26.27 14.77 -5.97
N ASP A 212 26.25 16.08 -5.76
CA ASP A 212 27.01 16.72 -4.66
C ASP A 212 26.16 16.75 -3.38
N GLN A 213 24.86 17.04 -3.50
CA GLN A 213 23.91 16.98 -2.39
C GLN A 213 23.82 15.58 -1.77
N VAL A 214 23.80 14.53 -2.59
CA VAL A 214 23.80 13.13 -2.12
C VAL A 214 25.05 12.84 -1.30
N MET A 215 26.23 13.26 -1.77
CA MET A 215 27.48 13.03 -1.06
C MET A 215 27.60 13.86 0.21
N GLU A 216 27.22 15.13 0.18
CA GLU A 216 27.23 16.01 1.35
C GLU A 216 26.30 15.47 2.45
N SER A 217 25.09 15.03 2.08
CA SER A 217 24.11 14.50 3.02
C SER A 217 24.50 13.12 3.52
N LEU A 218 24.57 12.12 2.64
CA LEU A 218 24.67 10.73 3.04
C LEU A 218 26.09 10.34 3.50
N LYS A 219 27.13 10.75 2.76
CA LYS A 219 28.52 10.49 3.17
C LYS A 219 28.99 11.46 4.24
N GLY A 220 28.66 12.75 4.11
CA GLY A 220 29.08 13.79 5.04
C GLY A 220 28.34 13.77 6.36
N LYS A 221 27.03 14.04 6.36
CA LYS A 221 26.23 14.17 7.59
C LYS A 221 25.89 12.83 8.24
N PHE A 222 25.53 11.82 7.44
CA PHE A 222 25.15 10.51 7.95
C PHE A 222 26.29 9.50 8.06
N GLY A 223 27.47 9.79 7.49
CA GLY A 223 28.66 8.95 7.63
C GLY A 223 28.66 7.65 6.81
N LEU A 224 27.79 7.52 5.80
CA LEU A 224 27.73 6.31 4.98
C LEU A 224 29.03 6.11 4.19
N ASN A 225 29.47 4.86 4.10
CA ASN A 225 30.58 4.48 3.22
C ASN A 225 30.11 4.42 1.76
N ILE A 226 30.28 5.53 1.02
CA ILE A 226 29.84 5.66 -0.37
C ILE A 226 31.03 5.74 -1.34
N ILE A 227 31.01 4.83 -2.32
CA ILE A 227 31.83 4.84 -3.53
C ILE A 227 31.06 5.63 -4.60
N LYS A 228 31.49 6.86 -4.87
CA LYS A 228 30.93 7.68 -5.97
C LYS A 228 31.68 7.34 -7.26
N VAL A 229 30.92 6.99 -8.29
CA VAL A 229 31.41 6.58 -9.59
C VAL A 229 30.96 7.62 -10.60
N ASN A 230 31.89 8.34 -11.23
CA ASN A 230 31.55 9.26 -12.31
C ASN A 230 31.58 8.50 -13.64
N ALA A 231 30.41 8.22 -14.20
CA ALA A 231 30.23 7.52 -15.46
C ALA A 231 29.66 8.42 -16.56
N LYS A 232 29.65 9.74 -16.37
CA LYS A 232 29.04 10.71 -17.30
C LYS A 232 29.49 10.52 -18.75
N ASP A 233 30.80 10.39 -18.98
CA ASP A 233 31.32 10.31 -20.34
C ASP A 233 30.91 9.02 -21.06
N ARG A 234 30.81 7.90 -20.32
CA ARG A 234 30.30 6.62 -20.85
C ARG A 234 28.86 6.76 -21.30
N PHE A 235 27.98 7.21 -20.40
CA PHE A 235 26.55 7.33 -20.68
C PHE A 235 26.25 8.34 -21.79
N LEU A 236 26.89 9.51 -21.78
CA LEU A 236 26.70 10.51 -22.83
C LEU A 236 27.29 10.06 -24.18
N GLY A 237 28.39 9.30 -24.16
CA GLY A 237 28.98 8.67 -25.33
C GLY A 237 28.04 7.67 -25.99
N ASP A 238 27.49 6.74 -25.19
CA ASP A 238 26.61 5.67 -25.67
C ASP A 238 25.23 6.18 -26.10
N LEU A 239 24.80 7.32 -25.56
CA LEU A 239 23.56 8.00 -25.98
C LEU A 239 23.73 8.88 -27.23
N LYS A 240 24.95 9.06 -27.73
CA LYS A 240 25.22 9.96 -28.87
C LYS A 240 24.45 9.51 -30.11
N GLY A 241 23.60 10.40 -30.63
CA GLY A 241 22.80 10.14 -31.83
C GLY A 241 21.59 9.22 -31.61
N VAL A 242 21.34 8.76 -30.38
CA VAL A 242 20.17 7.93 -30.07
C VAL A 242 18.96 8.81 -29.81
N THR A 243 18.00 8.79 -30.74
CA THR A 243 16.76 9.57 -30.65
C THR A 243 15.59 8.76 -30.12
N ASP A 244 15.56 7.45 -30.42
CA ASP A 244 14.49 6.55 -30.00
C ASP A 244 14.47 6.39 -28.46
N PRO A 245 13.35 6.72 -27.79
CA PRO A 245 13.29 6.75 -26.33
C PRO A 245 13.43 5.36 -25.68
N GLU A 246 12.97 4.29 -26.33
CA GLU A 246 13.12 2.93 -25.79
C GLU A 246 14.57 2.48 -25.85
N LYS A 247 15.27 2.74 -26.97
CA LYS A 247 16.71 2.50 -27.10
C LYS A 247 17.49 3.28 -26.06
N LYS A 248 17.15 4.55 -25.82
CA LYS A 248 17.78 5.35 -24.75
C LYS A 248 17.63 4.68 -23.37
N ARG A 249 16.42 4.21 -23.04
CA ARG A 249 16.16 3.51 -21.76
C ARG A 249 16.98 2.23 -21.63
N LYS A 250 17.06 1.43 -22.70
CA LYS A 250 17.85 0.18 -22.71
C LYS A 250 19.35 0.44 -22.54
N ILE A 251 19.88 1.46 -23.21
CA ILE A 251 21.29 1.87 -23.09
C ILE A 251 21.60 2.33 -21.67
N ILE A 252 20.82 3.26 -21.12
CA ILE A 252 21.01 3.76 -19.74
C ILE A 252 20.94 2.63 -18.73
N GLY A 253 19.95 1.73 -18.86
CA GLY A 253 19.79 0.60 -17.95
C GLY A 253 20.96 -0.39 -18.03
N ARG A 254 21.40 -0.74 -19.24
CA ARG A 254 22.58 -1.59 -19.46
C ARG A 254 23.82 -0.97 -18.83
N ASP A 255 24.12 0.29 -19.16
CA ASP A 255 25.34 0.97 -18.71
C ASP A 255 25.37 1.10 -17.19
N PHE A 256 24.21 1.35 -16.57
CA PHE A 256 24.09 1.39 -15.10
C PHE A 256 24.43 0.04 -14.47
N ILE A 257 23.87 -1.06 -14.99
CA ILE A 257 24.15 -2.41 -14.49
C ILE A 257 25.62 -2.76 -14.68
N GLU A 258 26.20 -2.46 -15.85
CA GLU A 258 27.60 -2.73 -16.13
C GLU A 258 28.53 -1.95 -15.19
N VAL A 259 28.32 -0.64 -15.03
CA VAL A 259 29.10 0.18 -14.10
C VAL A 259 28.94 -0.29 -12.66
N PHE A 260 27.71 -0.60 -12.22
CA PHE A 260 27.49 -1.10 -10.87
C PHE A 260 28.20 -2.44 -10.63
N ASN A 261 28.12 -3.39 -11.58
CA ASN A 261 28.77 -4.69 -11.51
C ASN A 261 30.30 -4.58 -11.53
N GLU A 262 30.85 -3.70 -12.37
CA GLU A 262 32.29 -3.41 -12.41
C GLU A 262 32.81 -2.94 -11.06
N GLU A 263 32.04 -2.12 -10.35
CA GLU A 263 32.41 -1.59 -9.04
C GLU A 263 32.15 -2.60 -7.91
N ALA A 264 31.04 -3.34 -7.98
CA ALA A 264 30.73 -4.41 -7.04
C ALA A 264 31.78 -5.53 -7.08
N ALA A 265 32.28 -5.90 -8.27
CA ALA A 265 33.30 -6.92 -8.43
C ALA A 265 34.66 -6.56 -7.81
N LYS A 266 34.92 -5.28 -7.53
CA LYS A 266 36.12 -4.82 -6.80
C LYS A 266 36.01 -5.04 -5.29
N LEU A 267 34.81 -5.33 -4.79
CA LEU A 267 34.54 -5.54 -3.37
C LEU A 267 34.64 -7.02 -3.03
N ASN A 268 35.37 -7.33 -1.95
CA ASN A 268 35.51 -8.69 -1.45
C ASN A 268 34.60 -8.93 -0.25
N GLY A 269 34.04 -10.14 -0.18
CA GLY A 269 33.24 -10.62 0.97
C GLY A 269 31.92 -9.88 1.13
N ILE A 270 31.23 -9.58 0.03
CA ILE A 270 29.84 -9.11 0.06
C ILE A 270 28.93 -10.33 0.06
N ASP A 271 28.11 -10.46 1.09
CA ASP A 271 27.19 -11.59 1.27
C ASP A 271 25.74 -11.22 0.92
N PHE A 272 25.41 -9.92 1.02
CA PHE A 272 24.07 -9.41 0.75
C PHE A 272 24.09 -8.25 -0.25
N LEU A 273 23.08 -8.22 -1.11
CA LEU A 273 22.67 -7.05 -1.87
C LEU A 273 21.35 -6.56 -1.28
N ALA A 274 21.34 -5.32 -0.79
CA ALA A 274 20.17 -4.65 -0.23
C ALA A 274 19.25 -4.06 -1.31
#